data_AF-A0A6M1U0S5-F1
#
_entry.id   AF-A0A6M1U0S5-F1
#
_cell.length_a   1.000
_cell.length_b   1.000
_cell.length_c   1.000
_cell.angle_alpha   90.00
_cell.angle_beta   90.00
_cell.angle_gamma   90.00
#
_symmetry.space_group_name_H-M   'P 1'
#
loop_
_entity.id
_entity.type
_entity.pdbx_description
1 polymer ?
#
loop_
_entity_poly.entity_id
_entity_poly.type
_entity_poly.pdbx_seq_one_letter_code
_entity_poly.pdbx_strand_id
1 'polypeptide(L)'
;MPTYDNLDGLEEVRGKINRAITRTDAAAVVDDVSGLAALTYTADQFWTVAPGDYVVTAKEGFSYLVAASDASDPDITTAGGAKLNLLPNENGEYNFRGMLPAANGSTDDYAKFAKLLAKSATDGTPPLIYVPYGRYYMGQTINLKTPARIRGDHSAFGADQVCELIFPASTAGIIVNRFNTLNADTVADSGGADGAQIIGIRLTGGRGDAFDETKSGIWMRARARIQNVTTYGFAGHGVYAGAGSDGNPYMGNCNLFWVEFLYTELNRGNGFHAEGTDANAGNVLHVNAKNNDGWGVYEDSFLNNTHIGHHTLDNDLGRETSDSPAFFSKQTGAGTSQSKMNAPSTVSPPTFERVSDTCRRS
;
A
#
# COMPACT_ATOMS: atom_id res chain seq x y z
N MET A 1 1.89 -55.67 44.38
CA MET A 1 2.09 -55.29 42.96
C MET A 1 2.41 -53.82 42.96
N PRO A 2 3.60 -53.38 42.51
CA PRO A 2 3.87 -51.96 42.37
C PRO A 2 3.04 -51.43 41.19
N THR A 3 2.19 -50.45 41.45
CA THR A 3 1.42 -49.72 40.44
C THR A 3 2.35 -48.70 39.79
N TYR A 4 2.69 -48.91 38.53
CA TYR A 4 3.35 -47.92 37.70
C TYR A 4 2.32 -46.87 37.28
N ASP A 5 2.24 -45.76 38.01
CA ASP A 5 1.60 -44.53 37.54
C ASP A 5 2.50 -43.88 36.47
N ASN A 6 2.44 -44.41 35.25
CA ASN A 6 3.20 -43.94 34.09
C ASN A 6 2.49 -42.81 33.32
N LEU A 7 1.66 -42.00 33.98
CA LEU A 7 1.02 -40.87 33.31
C LEU A 7 2.03 -39.74 33.02
N ASP A 8 3.01 -39.52 33.90
CA ASP A 8 4.11 -38.55 33.66
C ASP A 8 5.04 -39.01 32.51
N GLY A 9 5.21 -40.33 32.34
CA GLY A 9 6.05 -40.89 31.29
C GLY A 9 5.44 -40.82 29.88
N LEU A 10 4.11 -40.77 29.76
CA LEU A 10 3.43 -40.74 28.46
C LEU A 10 3.51 -39.37 27.80
N GLU A 11 3.46 -38.27 28.56
CA GLU A 11 3.73 -36.93 28.04
C GLU A 11 5.20 -36.77 27.65
N GLU A 12 6.12 -37.30 28.46
CA GLU A 12 7.55 -37.25 28.16
C GLU A 12 7.90 -38.06 26.90
N VAL A 13 7.29 -39.25 26.73
CA VAL A 13 7.46 -40.12 25.56
C VAL A 13 6.80 -39.52 24.32
N ARG A 14 5.59 -38.96 24.42
CA ARG A 14 4.99 -38.16 23.33
C ARG A 14 5.88 -36.98 22.96
N GLY A 15 6.48 -36.32 23.95
CA GLY A 15 7.46 -35.26 23.72
C GLY A 15 8.75 -35.74 23.05
N LYS A 16 9.24 -36.94 23.37
CA LYS A 16 10.39 -37.55 22.68
C LYS A 16 10.05 -37.95 21.24
N ILE A 17 8.85 -38.48 21.01
CA ILE A 17 8.36 -38.86 19.67
C ILE A 17 8.14 -37.61 18.81
N ASN A 18 7.53 -36.56 19.36
CA ASN A 18 7.39 -35.29 18.66
C ASN A 18 8.77 -34.65 18.40
N ARG A 19 9.72 -34.68 19.34
CA ARG A 19 11.11 -34.26 19.08
C ARG A 19 11.77 -35.00 17.91
N ALA A 20 11.47 -36.30 17.76
CA ALA A 20 12.05 -37.14 16.70
C ALA A 20 11.32 -37.00 15.35
N ILE A 21 10.03 -36.67 15.35
CA ILE A 21 9.22 -36.52 14.13
C ILE A 21 9.25 -35.07 13.61
N THR A 22 9.42 -34.09 14.50
CA THR A 22 9.31 -32.65 14.19
C THR A 22 10.65 -31.97 13.90
N ARG A 23 11.79 -32.64 14.15
CA ARG A 23 13.13 -32.19 13.76
C ARG A 23 13.68 -33.03 12.60
N THR A 24 13.15 -32.83 11.41
CA THR A 24 13.91 -33.14 10.19
C THR A 24 14.82 -31.94 9.92
N ASP A 25 16.13 -32.12 10.12
CA ASP A 25 17.21 -31.21 9.69
C ASP A 25 17.07 -29.73 10.11
N ALA A 26 17.36 -29.42 11.38
CA ALA A 26 17.43 -28.05 11.92
C ALA A 26 16.15 -27.20 11.81
N ALA A 27 14.99 -27.84 11.56
CA ALA A 27 13.68 -27.18 11.54
C ALA A 27 12.80 -27.58 12.75
N ALA A 28 12.13 -26.63 13.39
CA ALA A 28 11.05 -26.88 14.33
C ALA A 28 9.70 -26.58 13.63
N VAL A 29 8.78 -27.53 13.61
CA VAL A 29 7.43 -27.32 13.07
C VAL A 29 6.45 -27.12 14.22
N VAL A 30 5.75 -25.99 14.21
CA VAL A 30 4.62 -25.71 15.12
C VAL A 30 3.32 -25.80 14.34
N ASP A 31 2.21 -26.11 15.01
CA ASP A 31 0.92 -26.30 14.32
C ASP A 31 0.47 -25.02 13.59
N ASP A 32 0.53 -23.88 14.28
CA ASP A 32 0.18 -22.57 13.75
C ASP A 32 0.95 -21.44 14.44
N VAL A 33 0.66 -20.19 14.07
CA VAL A 33 1.30 -19.00 14.65
C VAL A 33 1.19 -18.89 16.18
N SER A 34 0.18 -19.48 16.82
CA SER A 34 0.05 -19.46 18.28
C SER A 34 1.10 -20.35 18.96
N GLY A 35 1.50 -21.43 18.29
CA GLY A 35 2.55 -22.34 18.76
C GLY A 35 3.93 -21.67 18.87
N LEU A 36 4.17 -20.58 18.14
CA LEU A 36 5.41 -19.80 18.24
C LEU A 36 5.66 -19.26 19.66
N ALA A 37 4.59 -19.00 20.44
CA ALA A 37 4.71 -18.46 21.78
C ALA A 37 5.54 -19.33 22.73
N ALA A 38 5.57 -20.65 22.49
CA ALA A 38 6.26 -21.61 23.34
C ALA A 38 7.77 -21.73 23.06
N LEU A 39 8.26 -21.18 21.94
CA LEU A 39 9.67 -21.28 21.54
C LEU A 39 10.59 -20.53 22.49
N THR A 40 11.71 -21.16 22.87
CA THR A 40 12.68 -20.62 23.83
C THR A 40 14.12 -21.02 23.49
N TYR A 41 15.10 -20.24 23.97
CA TYR A 41 16.53 -20.61 23.93
C TYR A 41 16.95 -21.48 25.13
N THR A 42 16.07 -21.68 26.10
CA THR A 42 16.40 -22.41 27.33
C THR A 42 16.64 -23.87 27.03
N ALA A 43 17.86 -24.35 27.30
CA ALA A 43 18.20 -25.77 27.14
C ALA A 43 17.23 -26.69 27.89
N ASP A 44 17.05 -27.90 27.37
CA ASP A 44 16.23 -28.96 27.96
C ASP A 44 14.71 -28.66 28.06
N GLN A 45 14.23 -27.55 27.48
CA GLN A 45 12.80 -27.30 27.30
C GLN A 45 12.26 -28.00 26.04
N PHE A 46 10.95 -28.29 26.05
CA PHE A 46 10.32 -29.02 24.94
C PHE A 46 10.41 -28.26 23.60
N TRP A 47 10.24 -26.94 23.63
CA TRP A 47 10.27 -26.06 22.45
C TRP A 47 11.59 -25.27 22.34
N THR A 48 12.71 -25.92 22.67
CA THR A 48 14.04 -25.30 22.57
C THR A 48 14.47 -25.10 21.10
N VAL A 49 14.92 -23.90 20.78
CA VAL A 49 15.50 -23.52 19.47
C VAL A 49 16.89 -22.91 19.65
N ALA A 50 17.74 -23.04 18.62
CA ALA A 50 19.06 -22.45 18.54
C ALA A 50 19.15 -21.44 17.38
N PRO A 51 20.04 -20.44 17.46
CA PRO A 51 20.29 -19.54 16.34
C PRO A 51 20.67 -20.31 15.06
N GLY A 52 20.06 -19.95 13.93
CA GLY A 52 20.23 -20.65 12.65
C GLY A 52 19.23 -21.77 12.40
N ASP A 53 18.47 -22.19 13.41
CA ASP A 53 17.34 -23.10 13.20
C ASP A 53 16.27 -22.43 12.33
N TYR A 54 15.55 -23.25 11.58
CA TYR A 54 14.33 -22.84 10.89
C TYR A 54 13.11 -23.16 11.76
N VAL A 55 12.09 -22.33 11.71
CA VAL A 55 10.78 -22.62 12.30
C VAL A 55 9.72 -22.52 11.23
N VAL A 56 8.80 -23.48 11.17
CA VAL A 56 7.69 -23.46 10.21
C VAL A 56 6.36 -23.62 10.94
N THR A 57 5.36 -22.83 10.56
CA THR A 57 3.96 -23.04 10.99
C THR A 57 3.27 -23.97 9.99
N ALA A 58 2.79 -25.13 10.41
CA ALA A 58 2.22 -26.14 9.52
C ALA A 58 0.93 -25.66 8.84
N LYS A 59 0.09 -24.91 9.55
CA LYS A 59 -1.21 -24.43 9.06
C LYS A 59 -1.08 -23.26 8.09
N GLU A 60 -0.28 -22.26 8.42
CA GLU A 60 -0.11 -21.07 7.58
C GLU A 60 1.01 -21.20 6.54
N GLY A 61 1.97 -22.12 6.74
CA GLY A 61 3.15 -22.25 5.88
C GLY A 61 4.18 -21.13 6.04
N PHE A 62 4.14 -20.35 7.12
CA PHE A 62 5.16 -19.33 7.39
C PHE A 62 6.46 -19.97 7.84
N SER A 63 7.57 -19.42 7.37
CA SER A 63 8.92 -19.85 7.70
C SER A 63 9.68 -18.74 8.39
N TYR A 64 10.47 -19.09 9.39
CA TYR A 64 11.27 -18.17 10.18
C TYR A 64 12.69 -18.68 10.31
N LEU A 65 13.65 -17.77 10.36
CA LEU A 65 15.01 -18.04 10.82
C LEU A 65 15.13 -17.61 12.28
N VAL A 66 15.62 -18.50 13.14
CA VAL A 66 15.88 -18.19 14.54
C VAL A 66 17.13 -17.30 14.61
N ALA A 67 16.96 -16.10 15.12
CA ALA A 67 18.04 -15.15 15.32
C ALA A 67 18.92 -15.51 16.53
N ALA A 68 20.05 -14.84 16.68
CA ALA A 68 20.85 -14.93 17.90
C ALA A 68 20.04 -14.43 19.12
N SER A 69 20.24 -15.05 20.29
CA SER A 69 19.50 -14.68 21.51
C SER A 69 19.69 -13.22 21.94
N ASP A 70 20.82 -12.63 21.56
CA ASP A 70 21.21 -11.23 21.78
C ASP A 70 20.88 -10.30 20.60
N ALA A 71 20.27 -10.80 19.52
CA ALA A 71 19.90 -9.99 18.36
C ALA A 71 19.05 -8.77 18.76
N SER A 72 19.45 -7.58 18.34
CA SER A 72 18.83 -6.32 18.77
C SER A 72 17.54 -5.97 18.02
N ASP A 73 17.37 -6.50 16.81
CA ASP A 73 16.23 -6.17 15.95
C ASP A 73 15.64 -7.40 15.25
N PRO A 74 15.05 -8.34 16.00
CA PRO A 74 14.33 -9.46 15.39
C PRO A 74 12.96 -9.01 14.89
N ASP A 75 12.39 -9.68 13.88
CA ASP A 75 11.02 -9.38 13.46
C ASP A 75 10.01 -9.63 14.58
N ILE A 76 10.17 -10.75 15.30
CA ILE A 76 9.31 -11.17 16.40
C ILE A 76 10.17 -11.61 17.59
N THR A 77 9.70 -11.27 18.80
CA THR A 77 10.13 -11.92 20.04
C THR A 77 8.94 -12.72 20.59
N THR A 78 9.11 -14.02 20.78
CA THR A 78 8.07 -14.91 21.30
C THR A 78 7.91 -14.72 22.83
N ALA A 79 6.82 -15.22 23.39
CA ALA A 79 6.61 -15.18 24.85
C ALA A 79 7.68 -16.00 25.61
N GLY A 80 8.17 -17.10 25.03
CA GLY A 80 9.29 -17.88 25.54
C GLY A 80 10.68 -17.26 25.31
N GLY A 81 10.75 -16.07 24.71
CA GLY A 81 11.98 -15.28 24.52
C GLY A 81 12.77 -15.62 23.25
N ALA A 82 12.31 -16.53 22.40
CA ALA A 82 12.94 -16.80 21.11
C ALA A 82 12.78 -15.60 20.16
N LYS A 83 13.82 -15.32 19.38
CA LYS A 83 13.85 -14.22 18.41
C LYS A 83 13.79 -14.79 17.00
N LEU A 84 12.81 -14.35 16.22
CA LEU A 84 12.50 -14.91 14.90
C LEU A 84 12.55 -13.83 13.84
N ASN A 85 13.11 -14.16 12.68
CA ASN A 85 13.05 -13.36 11.47
C ASN A 85 12.18 -14.06 10.44
N LEU A 86 11.09 -13.41 10.02
CA LEU A 86 10.19 -13.93 8.99
C LEU A 86 10.93 -14.02 7.65
N LEU A 87 10.81 -15.16 7.01
CA LEU A 87 11.32 -15.43 5.67
C LEU A 87 10.19 -15.26 4.65
N PRO A 88 10.53 -14.88 3.40
CA PRO A 88 9.52 -14.82 2.35
C PRO A 88 9.05 -16.24 1.98
N ASN A 89 7.87 -16.34 1.40
CA ASN A 89 7.41 -17.58 0.77
C ASN A 89 8.21 -17.88 -0.52
N GLU A 90 7.88 -18.99 -1.18
CA GLU A 90 8.50 -19.41 -2.44
C GLU A 90 8.43 -18.38 -3.58
N ASN A 91 7.47 -17.46 -3.53
CA ASN A 91 7.31 -16.37 -4.50
C ASN A 91 8.06 -15.09 -4.10
N GLY A 92 8.87 -15.12 -3.05
CA GLY A 92 9.62 -13.96 -2.55
C GLY A 92 8.77 -12.98 -1.73
N GLU A 93 7.58 -13.38 -1.29
CA GLU A 93 6.63 -12.51 -0.61
C GLU A 93 6.57 -12.72 0.91
N TYR A 94 6.57 -11.62 1.65
CA TYR A 94 6.36 -11.59 3.07
C TYR A 94 4.87 -11.43 3.40
N ASN A 95 4.33 -12.39 4.16
CA ASN A 95 2.96 -12.33 4.63
C ASN A 95 2.89 -11.57 5.97
N PHE A 96 2.10 -10.49 6.02
CA PHE A 96 2.02 -9.64 7.20
C PHE A 96 1.49 -10.38 8.45
N ARG A 97 0.61 -11.38 8.29
CA ARG A 97 0.17 -12.22 9.41
C ARG A 97 1.34 -13.00 10.05
N GLY A 98 2.37 -13.32 9.27
CA GLY A 98 3.61 -13.91 9.76
C GLY A 98 4.40 -12.98 10.69
N MET A 99 4.12 -11.68 10.72
CA MET A 99 4.72 -10.72 11.67
C MET A 99 3.96 -10.64 13.01
N LEU A 100 2.90 -11.44 13.17
CA LEU A 100 2.00 -11.45 14.33
C LEU A 100 1.41 -10.06 14.68
N PRO A 101 0.80 -9.33 13.72
CA PRO A 101 0.03 -8.14 14.02
C PRO A 101 -1.16 -8.50 14.93
N ALA A 102 -1.59 -7.54 15.74
CA ALA A 102 -2.81 -7.68 16.54
C ALA A 102 -4.06 -7.78 15.66
N ALA A 103 -4.08 -7.08 14.52
CA ALA A 103 -5.13 -7.17 13.49
C ALA A 103 -6.56 -6.96 14.04
N ASN A 104 -6.68 -6.15 15.10
CA ASN A 104 -7.92 -5.88 15.83
C ASN A 104 -8.48 -4.47 15.58
N GLY A 105 -7.87 -3.72 14.66
CA GLY A 105 -8.24 -2.36 14.30
C GLY A 105 -8.02 -1.29 15.38
N SER A 106 -7.27 -1.58 16.44
CA SER A 106 -7.04 -0.63 17.55
C SER A 106 -5.62 -0.65 18.13
N THR A 107 -4.99 -1.82 18.18
CA THR A 107 -3.57 -1.96 18.57
C THR A 107 -2.69 -1.59 17.39
N ASP A 108 -1.70 -0.73 17.62
CA ASP A 108 -0.80 -0.25 16.57
C ASP A 108 0.10 -1.38 16.03
N ASP A 109 -0.12 -1.70 14.76
CA ASP A 109 0.59 -2.72 14.00
C ASP A 109 1.70 -2.11 13.12
N TYR A 110 1.86 -0.78 13.11
CA TYR A 110 2.78 -0.07 12.23
C TYR A 110 4.22 -0.58 12.35
N ALA A 111 4.73 -0.76 13.58
CA ALA A 111 6.13 -1.13 13.80
C ALA A 111 6.49 -2.46 13.10
N LYS A 112 5.55 -3.40 13.04
CA LYS A 112 5.72 -4.68 12.33
C LYS A 112 5.68 -4.49 10.82
N PHE A 113 4.78 -3.63 10.34
CA PHE A 113 4.67 -3.33 8.91
C PHE A 113 5.92 -2.62 8.39
N ALA A 114 6.47 -1.68 9.15
CA ALA A 114 7.69 -0.95 8.83
C ALA A 114 8.91 -1.88 8.67
N LYS A 115 8.99 -2.94 9.49
CA LYS A 115 10.04 -3.97 9.34
C LYS A 115 9.97 -4.68 7.99
N LEU A 116 8.77 -5.02 7.52
CA LEU A 116 8.61 -5.64 6.18
C LEU A 116 9.05 -4.70 5.05
N LEU A 117 8.70 -3.40 5.16
CA LEU A 117 9.15 -2.40 4.19
C LEU A 117 10.68 -2.25 4.15
N ALA A 118 11.36 -2.48 5.27
CA ALA A 118 12.82 -2.42 5.36
C ALA A 118 13.53 -3.67 4.81
N LYS A 119 12.84 -4.78 4.55
CA LYS A 119 13.48 -6.05 4.12
C LYS A 119 14.13 -6.01 2.74
N SER A 120 13.83 -5.00 1.92
CA SER A 120 14.47 -4.79 0.61
C SER A 120 15.96 -4.43 0.67
N ALA A 121 16.51 -4.25 1.86
CA ALA A 121 17.85 -3.72 2.06
C ALA A 121 18.99 -4.70 1.75
N THR A 122 18.72 -5.99 1.53
CA THR A 122 19.80 -7.01 1.50
C THR A 122 20.26 -7.43 0.11
N ASP A 123 19.39 -7.36 -0.91
CA ASP A 123 19.69 -7.78 -2.29
C ASP A 123 19.27 -6.76 -3.37
N GLY A 124 18.64 -5.64 -2.97
CA GLY A 124 18.11 -4.62 -3.87
C GLY A 124 16.77 -4.98 -4.50
N THR A 125 16.16 -6.12 -4.12
CA THR A 125 14.82 -6.51 -4.58
C THR A 125 13.76 -5.75 -3.79
N PRO A 126 12.83 -5.04 -4.46
CA PRO A 126 11.64 -4.45 -3.84
C PRO A 126 10.92 -5.45 -2.91
N PRO A 127 10.51 -5.07 -1.68
CA PRO A 127 9.80 -5.99 -0.83
C PRO A 127 8.41 -6.27 -1.43
N LEU A 128 8.08 -7.55 -1.52
CA LEU A 128 6.75 -8.03 -1.87
C LEU A 128 6.02 -8.32 -0.56
N ILE A 129 4.98 -7.56 -0.27
CA ILE A 129 4.24 -7.63 0.99
C ILE A 129 2.81 -8.00 0.68
N TYR A 130 2.34 -9.09 1.28
CA TYR A 130 0.94 -9.48 1.27
C TYR A 130 0.29 -9.20 2.61
N VAL A 131 -0.81 -8.46 2.56
CA VAL A 131 -1.65 -8.09 3.69
C VAL A 131 -2.94 -8.92 3.60
N PRO A 132 -3.05 -10.01 4.37
CA PRO A 132 -4.22 -10.88 4.32
C PRO A 132 -5.41 -10.21 5.01
N TYR A 133 -6.54 -10.92 5.01
CA TYR A 133 -7.74 -10.49 5.72
C TYR A 133 -7.45 -10.03 7.16
N GLY A 134 -7.93 -8.84 7.53
CA GLY A 134 -7.76 -8.26 8.86
C GLY A 134 -7.93 -6.75 8.88
N ARG A 135 -8.07 -6.20 10.10
CA ARG A 135 -8.15 -4.76 10.35
C ARG A 135 -6.89 -4.34 11.10
N TYR A 136 -6.00 -3.61 10.44
CA TYR A 136 -4.68 -3.28 10.97
C TYR A 136 -4.61 -1.78 11.27
N TYR A 137 -4.46 -1.42 12.53
CA TYR A 137 -4.30 -0.02 12.91
C TYR A 137 -2.85 0.41 12.67
N MET A 138 -2.67 1.45 11.87
CA MET A 138 -1.40 2.07 11.54
C MET A 138 -1.36 3.41 12.27
N GLY A 139 -0.66 3.47 13.41
CA GLY A 139 -0.64 4.65 14.27
C GLY A 139 -0.02 5.90 13.64
N GLN A 140 0.60 5.76 12.47
CA GLN A 140 1.21 6.85 11.71
C GLN A 140 1.23 6.57 10.20
N THR A 141 1.58 7.59 9.43
CA THR A 141 1.72 7.51 7.97
C THR A 141 2.77 6.49 7.54
N ILE A 142 2.42 5.71 6.52
CA ILE A 142 3.35 4.79 5.85
C ILE A 142 4.11 5.58 4.78
N ASN A 143 5.39 5.85 5.03
CA ASN A 143 6.28 6.49 4.06
C ASN A 143 7.05 5.44 3.27
N LEU A 144 6.77 5.33 1.98
CA LEU A 144 7.55 4.49 1.08
C LEU A 144 8.76 5.28 0.58
N LYS A 145 9.97 4.77 0.84
CA LYS A 145 11.25 5.30 0.36
C LYS A 145 12.07 4.30 -0.44
N THR A 146 11.51 3.12 -0.65
CA THR A 146 11.99 2.08 -1.56
C THR A 146 10.81 1.64 -2.42
N PRO A 147 11.04 1.18 -3.65
CA PRO A 147 9.96 0.59 -4.44
C PRO A 147 9.46 -0.64 -3.68
N ALA A 148 8.16 -0.71 -3.41
CA ALA A 148 7.54 -1.83 -2.73
C ALA A 148 6.24 -2.23 -3.43
N ARG A 149 5.94 -3.53 -3.42
CA ARG A 149 4.63 -4.04 -3.82
C ARG A 149 3.89 -4.44 -2.57
N ILE A 150 2.87 -3.68 -2.23
CA ILE A 150 1.95 -3.98 -1.15
C ILE A 150 0.65 -4.45 -1.78
N ARG A 151 0.28 -5.71 -1.56
CA ARG A 151 -0.97 -6.27 -2.05
C ARG A 151 -1.84 -6.83 -0.93
N GLY A 152 -3.15 -6.72 -1.07
CA GLY A 152 -4.13 -7.43 -0.25
C GLY A 152 -5.19 -8.10 -1.12
N ASP A 153 -6.22 -8.65 -0.47
CA ASP A 153 -7.33 -9.35 -1.13
C ASP A 153 -8.59 -8.49 -1.31
N HIS A 154 -8.47 -7.16 -1.18
CA HIS A 154 -9.60 -6.24 -1.37
C HIS A 154 -9.96 -6.09 -2.84
N SER A 155 -11.25 -5.89 -3.13
CA SER A 155 -11.79 -5.81 -4.49
C SER A 155 -12.10 -4.38 -4.98
N ALA A 156 -11.70 -3.36 -4.21
CA ALA A 156 -12.03 -1.93 -4.33
C ALA A 156 -13.50 -1.55 -4.11
N PHE A 157 -14.42 -2.19 -4.83
CA PHE A 157 -15.80 -1.71 -4.92
C PHE A 157 -16.75 -2.34 -3.90
N GLY A 158 -16.27 -3.29 -3.10
CA GLY A 158 -17.00 -3.83 -1.97
C GLY A 158 -16.92 -2.93 -0.74
N ALA A 159 -17.98 -2.93 0.06
CA ALA A 159 -17.96 -2.42 1.43
C ALA A 159 -17.26 -3.39 2.41
N ASP A 160 -16.66 -4.45 1.87
CA ASP A 160 -16.01 -5.50 2.62
C ASP A 160 -14.72 -4.96 3.27
N GLN A 161 -14.56 -5.23 4.57
CA GLN A 161 -13.36 -4.89 5.34
C GLN A 161 -12.37 -6.06 5.25
N VAL A 162 -12.08 -6.53 4.03
CA VAL A 162 -11.26 -7.73 3.86
C VAL A 162 -9.86 -7.41 4.31
N CYS A 163 -9.17 -6.50 3.63
CA CYS A 163 -7.83 -6.04 3.98
C CYS A 163 -7.87 -4.53 4.24
N GLU A 164 -7.91 -4.14 5.52
CA GLU A 164 -8.10 -2.74 5.93
C GLU A 164 -6.90 -2.22 6.74
N LEU A 165 -6.29 -1.14 6.26
CA LEU A 165 -5.33 -0.33 7.01
C LEU A 165 -6.05 0.91 7.55
N ILE A 166 -6.05 1.08 8.87
CA ILE A 166 -6.78 2.14 9.58
C ILE A 166 -5.79 3.16 10.11
N PHE A 167 -6.03 4.44 9.84
CA PHE A 167 -5.17 5.54 10.25
C PHE A 167 -5.93 6.49 11.19
N PRO A 168 -5.23 7.14 12.14
CA PRO A 168 -5.83 8.16 12.98
C PRO A 168 -6.36 9.35 12.18
N ALA A 169 -7.15 10.21 12.83
CA ALA A 169 -7.57 11.49 12.27
C ALA A 169 -6.35 12.33 11.86
N SER A 170 -6.50 13.13 10.79
CA SER A 170 -5.45 14.03 10.29
C SER A 170 -4.10 13.35 10.02
N THR A 171 -4.12 12.09 9.60
CA THR A 171 -2.94 11.29 9.26
C THR A 171 -3.06 10.84 7.80
N ALA A 172 -2.00 11.04 7.00
CA ALA A 172 -1.97 10.50 5.64
C ALA A 172 -1.87 8.96 5.71
N GLY A 173 -2.47 8.27 4.75
CA GLY A 173 -2.37 6.81 4.68
C GLY A 173 -0.97 6.38 4.22
N ILE A 174 -0.76 6.39 2.90
CA ILE A 174 0.52 6.03 2.28
C ILE A 174 1.06 7.21 1.49
N ILE A 175 2.32 7.57 1.73
CA ILE A 175 3.04 8.55 0.90
C ILE A 175 4.10 7.81 0.09
N VAL A 176 3.99 7.87 -1.23
CA VAL A 176 5.01 7.38 -2.16
C VAL A 176 6.01 8.50 -2.39
N ASN A 177 7.13 8.44 -1.69
CA ASN A 177 8.13 9.51 -1.72
C ASN A 177 9.13 9.30 -2.87
N ARG A 178 9.49 10.41 -3.52
CA ARG A 178 10.66 10.51 -4.41
C ARG A 178 11.95 10.56 -3.60
N PHE A 179 13.09 10.37 -4.27
CA PHE A 179 14.43 10.35 -3.67
C PHE A 179 14.72 11.54 -2.74
N ASN A 180 14.25 12.73 -3.08
CA ASN A 180 14.45 13.99 -2.35
C ASN A 180 13.23 14.44 -1.53
N THR A 181 12.34 13.52 -1.15
CA THR A 181 11.12 13.84 -0.38
C THR A 181 10.93 12.88 0.78
N LEU A 182 10.31 13.34 1.86
CA LEU A 182 9.85 12.53 2.99
C LEU A 182 8.68 13.25 3.66
N ASN A 183 7.58 12.55 3.93
CA ASN A 183 6.33 13.17 4.38
C ASN A 183 5.88 14.29 3.41
N ALA A 184 5.63 15.49 3.93
CA ALA A 184 5.31 16.70 3.17
C ALA A 184 6.56 17.56 2.87
N ASP A 185 7.76 17.09 3.23
CA ASP A 185 9.00 17.85 3.16
C ASP A 185 9.92 17.41 2.01
N THR A 186 10.81 18.32 1.63
CA THR A 186 11.97 18.11 0.77
C THR A 186 13.14 17.76 1.66
N VAL A 187 13.87 16.71 1.30
CA VAL A 187 15.01 16.21 2.06
C VAL A 187 16.19 15.94 1.12
N ALA A 188 17.37 15.73 1.69
CA ALA A 188 18.50 15.21 0.94
C ALA A 188 18.17 13.84 0.32
N ASP A 189 18.89 13.43 -0.72
CA ASP A 189 18.70 12.13 -1.36
C ASP A 189 18.80 11.00 -0.32
N SER A 190 17.71 10.23 -0.22
CA SER A 190 17.61 9.11 0.71
C SER A 190 16.84 7.92 0.10
N GLY A 191 16.92 7.74 -1.22
CA GLY A 191 16.22 6.68 -1.95
C GLY A 191 14.77 7.02 -2.28
N GLY A 192 14.23 6.45 -3.37
CA GLY A 192 12.90 6.77 -3.89
C GLY A 192 12.02 5.53 -4.05
N ALA A 193 10.71 5.73 -3.93
CA ALA A 193 9.69 4.69 -4.12
C ALA A 193 9.09 4.69 -5.52
N ASP A 194 9.81 5.21 -6.51
CA ASP A 194 9.42 5.14 -7.93
C ASP A 194 9.13 3.69 -8.34
N GLY A 195 7.93 3.48 -8.90
CA GLY A 195 7.46 2.16 -9.30
C GLY A 195 6.78 1.35 -8.20
N ALA A 196 6.54 1.93 -7.02
CA ALA A 196 5.75 1.28 -5.97
C ALA A 196 4.35 0.89 -6.46
N GLN A 197 3.82 -0.19 -5.90
CA GLN A 197 2.54 -0.77 -6.28
C GLN A 197 1.69 -0.99 -5.02
N ILE A 198 0.49 -0.44 -5.01
CA ILE A 198 -0.48 -0.56 -3.91
C ILE A 198 -1.74 -1.17 -4.50
N ILE A 199 -2.02 -2.41 -4.11
CA ILE A 199 -2.99 -3.27 -4.82
C ILE A 199 -3.95 -3.92 -3.84
N GLY A 200 -5.26 -3.84 -4.06
CA GLY A 200 -6.20 -4.67 -3.32
C GLY A 200 -6.22 -4.39 -1.82
N ILE A 201 -6.19 -3.11 -1.42
CA ILE A 201 -6.21 -2.68 -0.01
C ILE A 201 -7.24 -1.59 0.20
N ARG A 202 -7.92 -1.63 1.34
CA ARG A 202 -8.72 -0.52 1.86
C ARG A 202 -7.89 0.31 2.84
N LEU A 203 -7.85 1.63 2.61
CA LEU A 203 -7.30 2.60 3.54
C LEU A 203 -8.45 3.40 4.16
N THR A 204 -8.54 3.40 5.48
CA THR A 204 -9.56 4.13 6.24
C THR A 204 -8.88 5.16 7.12
N GLY A 205 -9.12 6.45 6.87
CA GLY A 205 -8.67 7.55 7.72
C GLY A 205 -9.68 7.94 8.79
N GLY A 206 -9.25 8.77 9.74
CA GLY A 206 -10.12 9.35 10.78
C GLY A 206 -10.78 10.69 10.39
N ARG A 207 -10.70 11.09 9.11
CA ARG A 207 -11.24 12.29 8.42
C ARG A 207 -10.76 13.66 8.91
N GLY A 208 -10.45 13.85 10.19
CA GLY A 208 -10.03 15.14 10.74
C GLY A 208 -11.12 16.23 10.67
N ASP A 209 -10.79 17.44 11.14
CA ASP A 209 -11.72 18.58 11.29
C ASP A 209 -11.68 19.60 10.14
N ALA A 210 -10.61 19.59 9.35
CA ALA A 210 -10.41 20.50 8.22
C ALA A 210 -9.76 19.77 7.04
N PHE A 211 -9.94 20.32 5.84
CA PHE A 211 -9.24 19.84 4.66
C PHE A 211 -7.73 20.10 4.80
N ASP A 212 -6.93 19.09 4.48
CA ASP A 212 -5.47 19.15 4.41
C ASP A 212 -4.98 18.12 3.38
N GLU A 213 -4.57 18.59 2.19
CA GLU A 213 -4.06 17.76 1.09
C GLU A 213 -2.89 16.85 1.49
N THR A 214 -2.07 17.27 2.47
CA THR A 214 -0.94 16.48 2.97
C THR A 214 -1.39 15.26 3.77
N LYS A 215 -2.68 15.16 4.10
CA LYS A 215 -3.34 14.05 4.81
C LYS A 215 -4.25 13.24 3.89
N SER A 216 -3.89 13.14 2.61
CA SER A 216 -4.57 12.29 1.63
C SER A 216 -4.40 10.79 1.95
N GLY A 217 -5.34 9.97 1.47
CA GLY A 217 -5.29 8.52 1.66
C GLY A 217 -4.06 7.90 1.03
N ILE A 218 -3.80 8.25 -0.23
CA ILE A 218 -2.53 7.99 -0.91
C ILE A 218 -2.02 9.29 -1.51
N TRP A 219 -0.78 9.65 -1.22
CA TRP A 219 -0.11 10.76 -1.87
C TRP A 219 1.08 10.27 -2.69
N MET A 220 1.02 10.48 -4.00
CA MET A 220 2.07 10.14 -4.95
C MET A 220 2.96 11.36 -5.19
N ARG A 221 4.12 11.41 -4.52
CA ARG A 221 5.22 12.34 -4.81
C ARG A 221 6.26 11.73 -5.77
N ALA A 222 6.21 10.42 -5.93
CA ALA A 222 6.89 9.63 -6.95
C ALA A 222 5.89 8.79 -7.74
N ARG A 223 6.29 8.32 -8.92
CA ARG A 223 5.44 7.49 -9.78
C ARG A 223 5.07 6.18 -9.09
N ALA A 224 3.79 5.83 -9.10
CA ALA A 224 3.27 4.59 -8.54
C ALA A 224 2.14 3.99 -9.38
N ARG A 225 1.79 2.73 -9.07
CA ARG A 225 0.59 2.05 -9.55
C ARG A 225 -0.36 1.78 -8.39
N ILE A 226 -1.58 2.31 -8.51
CA ILE A 226 -2.67 2.10 -7.57
C ILE A 226 -3.74 1.25 -8.27
N GLN A 227 -4.07 0.09 -7.72
CA GLN A 227 -5.03 -0.81 -8.33
C GLN A 227 -5.95 -1.48 -7.32
N ASN A 228 -7.25 -1.54 -7.59
CA ASN A 228 -8.21 -2.19 -6.71
C ASN A 228 -8.17 -1.65 -5.26
N VAL A 229 -8.10 -0.32 -5.09
CA VAL A 229 -7.92 0.33 -3.79
C VAL A 229 -9.20 1.05 -3.35
N THR A 230 -9.46 1.05 -2.05
CA THR A 230 -10.43 1.96 -1.42
C THR A 230 -9.72 3.00 -0.57
N THR A 231 -10.14 4.26 -0.66
CA THR A 231 -9.75 5.32 0.28
C THR A 231 -11.00 5.91 0.91
N TYR A 232 -11.05 5.94 2.24
CA TYR A 232 -12.26 6.32 2.97
C TYR A 232 -11.93 7.25 4.12
N GLY A 233 -12.61 8.40 4.19
CA GLY A 233 -12.55 9.27 5.36
C GLY A 233 -11.16 9.87 5.61
N PHE A 234 -10.46 10.39 4.60
CA PHE A 234 -9.22 11.13 4.81
C PHE A 234 -9.46 12.65 4.93
N ALA A 235 -8.57 13.34 5.64
CA ALA A 235 -8.61 14.80 5.76
C ALA A 235 -8.15 15.52 4.47
N GLY A 236 -7.41 14.83 3.62
CA GLY A 236 -7.07 15.30 2.27
C GLY A 236 -7.96 14.65 1.22
N HIS A 237 -7.35 14.34 0.07
CA HIS A 237 -7.96 13.61 -1.02
C HIS A 237 -8.04 12.10 -0.73
N GLY A 238 -8.82 11.37 -1.52
CA GLY A 238 -8.71 9.92 -1.56
C GLY A 238 -7.33 9.50 -2.08
N VAL A 239 -7.07 9.81 -3.35
CA VAL A 239 -5.75 9.67 -3.98
C VAL A 239 -5.31 11.00 -4.56
N TYR A 240 -4.08 11.41 -4.22
CA TYR A 240 -3.47 12.66 -4.63
C TYR A 240 -2.18 12.42 -5.41
N ALA A 241 -2.19 12.75 -6.70
CA ALA A 241 -1.01 12.86 -7.55
C ALA A 241 -0.51 14.31 -7.53
N GLY A 242 0.03 14.74 -6.39
CA GLY A 242 0.55 16.09 -6.20
C GLY A 242 2.07 16.12 -6.29
N ALA A 243 2.60 16.59 -7.40
CA ALA A 243 4.04 16.64 -7.66
C ALA A 243 4.44 17.78 -8.60
N GLY A 244 5.58 18.41 -8.31
CA GLY A 244 6.12 19.54 -9.05
C GLY A 244 7.55 19.89 -8.62
N SER A 245 8.06 20.98 -9.20
CA SER A 245 9.41 21.50 -8.92
C SER A 245 9.43 22.67 -7.93
N ASP A 246 8.27 23.11 -7.45
CA ASP A 246 8.06 24.34 -6.68
C ASP A 246 8.44 24.27 -5.19
N GLY A 247 9.10 23.19 -4.74
CA GLY A 247 9.43 22.98 -3.32
C GLY A 247 8.26 22.40 -2.52
N ASN A 248 8.26 22.54 -1.20
CA ASN A 248 7.23 21.93 -0.34
C ASN A 248 5.86 22.62 -0.49
N PRO A 249 4.74 21.87 -0.42
CA PRO A 249 4.65 20.41 -0.31
C PRO A 249 4.84 19.65 -1.65
N TYR A 250 4.84 20.37 -2.77
CA TYR A 250 4.74 19.81 -4.11
C TYR A 250 6.00 19.11 -4.65
N MET A 251 7.17 19.23 -4.02
CA MET A 251 8.42 18.66 -4.53
C MET A 251 8.21 17.17 -4.83
N GLY A 252 8.50 16.75 -6.06
CA GLY A 252 8.21 15.40 -6.51
C GLY A 252 8.27 15.26 -8.02
N ASN A 253 8.04 14.05 -8.49
CA ASN A 253 7.73 13.78 -9.89
C ASN A 253 6.99 12.45 -9.95
N CYS A 254 5.69 12.50 -10.18
CA CYS A 254 4.87 11.31 -10.33
C CYS A 254 4.42 11.10 -11.78
N ASN A 255 5.09 11.69 -12.77
CA ASN A 255 4.77 11.47 -14.18
C ASN A 255 4.65 9.98 -14.52
N LEU A 256 3.74 9.64 -15.44
CA LEU A 256 3.49 8.25 -15.86
C LEU A 256 2.92 7.35 -14.74
N PHE A 257 2.18 7.92 -13.78
CA PHE A 257 1.45 7.15 -12.78
C PHE A 257 0.31 6.34 -13.41
N TRP A 258 -0.18 5.33 -12.68
CA TRP A 258 -1.32 4.52 -13.09
C TRP A 258 -2.29 4.32 -11.93
N VAL A 259 -3.55 4.68 -12.10
CA VAL A 259 -4.63 4.47 -11.15
C VAL A 259 -5.78 3.75 -11.84
N GLU A 260 -6.21 2.62 -11.30
CA GLU A 260 -7.30 1.83 -11.87
C GLU A 260 -8.14 1.16 -10.78
N PHE A 261 -9.47 1.13 -10.97
CA PHE A 261 -10.40 0.53 -10.02
C PHE A 261 -10.24 1.10 -8.61
N LEU A 262 -10.44 2.41 -8.51
CA LEU A 262 -10.33 3.16 -7.28
C LEU A 262 -11.72 3.48 -6.75
N TYR A 263 -12.00 3.12 -5.50
CA TYR A 263 -13.17 3.59 -4.76
C TYR A 263 -12.75 4.66 -3.76
N THR A 264 -13.40 5.82 -3.76
CA THR A 264 -13.10 6.91 -2.83
C THR A 264 -14.38 7.45 -2.21
N GLU A 265 -14.41 7.60 -0.89
CA GLU A 265 -15.61 8.10 -0.21
C GLU A 265 -15.32 8.87 1.08
N LEU A 266 -16.14 9.88 1.38
CA LEU A 266 -16.10 10.66 2.62
C LEU A 266 -14.77 11.37 2.90
N ASN A 267 -13.95 11.61 1.88
CA ASN A 267 -12.73 12.41 2.03
C ASN A 267 -13.10 13.90 2.02
N ARG A 268 -12.35 14.72 2.77
CA ARG A 268 -12.57 16.19 2.81
C ARG A 268 -12.10 16.91 1.55
N GLY A 269 -11.25 16.27 0.76
CA GLY A 269 -10.83 16.77 -0.55
C GLY A 269 -11.60 16.09 -1.68
N ASN A 270 -11.01 16.11 -2.87
CA ASN A 270 -11.48 15.33 -4.01
C ASN A 270 -11.30 13.82 -3.82
N GLY A 271 -12.04 13.03 -4.60
CA GLY A 271 -11.84 11.58 -4.69
C GLY A 271 -10.47 11.24 -5.29
N PHE A 272 -10.26 11.61 -6.55
CA PHE A 272 -8.93 11.64 -7.18
C PHE A 272 -8.56 13.09 -7.52
N HIS A 273 -7.30 13.47 -7.25
CA HIS A 273 -6.75 14.77 -7.62
C HIS A 273 -5.36 14.60 -8.22
N ALA A 274 -5.11 15.15 -9.40
CA ALA A 274 -3.77 15.34 -9.93
C ALA A 274 -3.46 16.84 -10.03
N GLU A 275 -2.28 17.24 -9.56
CA GLU A 275 -1.89 18.65 -9.44
C GLU A 275 -0.38 18.80 -9.62
N GLY A 276 0.00 19.88 -10.30
CA GLY A 276 1.38 20.36 -10.35
C GLY A 276 2.12 20.09 -11.66
N THR A 277 3.34 20.62 -11.74
CA THR A 277 4.16 20.60 -12.97
C THR A 277 4.70 19.23 -13.33
N ASP A 278 4.72 18.28 -12.39
CA ASP A 278 5.35 16.97 -12.51
C ASP A 278 4.41 15.81 -12.15
N ALA A 279 3.11 16.00 -12.35
CA ALA A 279 2.05 15.02 -12.15
C ALA A 279 1.29 14.70 -13.46
N ASN A 280 2.03 14.37 -14.53
CA ASN A 280 1.48 14.33 -15.89
C ASN A 280 1.62 12.97 -16.59
N ALA A 281 0.97 12.86 -17.75
CA ALA A 281 1.03 11.68 -18.62
C ALA A 281 0.67 10.36 -17.90
N GLY A 282 -0.11 10.46 -16.82
CA GLY A 282 -0.67 9.36 -16.08
C GLY A 282 -1.95 8.82 -16.71
N ASN A 283 -2.38 7.67 -16.21
CA ASN A 283 -3.66 7.07 -16.58
C ASN A 283 -4.52 6.89 -15.32
N VAL A 284 -5.78 7.33 -15.41
CA VAL A 284 -6.79 7.25 -14.36
C VAL A 284 -8.01 6.56 -14.94
N LEU A 285 -8.28 5.33 -14.51
CA LEU A 285 -9.33 4.49 -15.05
C LEU A 285 -10.29 4.02 -13.95
N HIS A 286 -11.58 3.96 -14.26
CA HIS A 286 -12.58 3.29 -13.41
C HIS A 286 -12.58 3.79 -11.96
N VAL A 287 -12.65 5.10 -11.77
CA VAL A 287 -12.77 5.74 -10.46
C VAL A 287 -14.24 5.80 -10.07
N ASN A 288 -14.59 5.23 -8.93
CA ASN A 288 -15.88 5.43 -8.27
C ASN A 288 -15.69 6.38 -7.09
N ALA A 289 -16.08 7.65 -7.24
CA ALA A 289 -15.91 8.67 -6.23
C ALA A 289 -17.26 9.21 -5.74
N LYS A 290 -17.52 9.07 -4.44
CA LYS A 290 -18.80 9.43 -3.85
C LYS A 290 -18.66 10.22 -2.55
N ASN A 291 -19.58 11.13 -2.26
CA ASN A 291 -19.70 11.77 -0.93
C ASN A 291 -18.38 12.42 -0.45
N ASN A 292 -17.54 12.92 -1.36
CA ASN A 292 -16.36 13.68 -0.97
C ASN A 292 -16.72 15.17 -0.89
N ASP A 293 -16.12 15.91 0.04
CA ASP A 293 -16.40 17.35 0.21
C ASP A 293 -15.81 18.19 -0.97
N GLY A 294 -14.95 17.58 -1.80
CA GLY A 294 -14.42 18.16 -3.04
C GLY A 294 -15.16 17.70 -4.31
N TRP A 295 -14.42 17.54 -5.41
CA TRP A 295 -14.87 16.94 -6.65
C TRP A 295 -14.70 15.42 -6.63
N GLY A 296 -15.47 14.68 -7.44
CA GLY A 296 -15.20 13.26 -7.65
C GLY A 296 -13.81 13.02 -8.27
N VAL A 297 -13.51 13.75 -9.35
CA VAL A 297 -12.21 13.78 -10.00
C VAL A 297 -11.83 15.23 -10.30
N TYR A 298 -10.62 15.64 -9.92
CA TYR A 298 -10.05 16.94 -10.27
C TYR A 298 -8.70 16.76 -10.98
N GLU A 299 -8.56 17.38 -12.13
CA GLU A 299 -7.36 17.36 -12.96
C GLU A 299 -6.79 18.78 -13.13
N ASP A 300 -5.69 19.07 -12.43
CA ASP A 300 -4.96 20.34 -12.43
C ASP A 300 -3.45 20.12 -12.70
N SER A 301 -3.09 19.13 -13.51
CA SER A 301 -1.70 18.93 -13.96
C SER A 301 -1.37 19.77 -15.19
N PHE A 302 -0.07 20.02 -15.35
CA PHE A 302 0.46 20.89 -16.41
C PHE A 302 0.35 20.30 -17.84
N LEU A 303 0.67 19.02 -18.03
CA LEU A 303 0.69 18.33 -19.33
C LEU A 303 -0.43 17.27 -19.47
N ASN A 304 -1.43 17.33 -18.59
CA ASN A 304 -2.66 16.53 -18.59
C ASN A 304 -2.44 15.02 -18.37
N ASN A 305 -3.53 14.33 -18.03
CA ASN A 305 -3.60 12.89 -17.78
C ASN A 305 -4.74 12.25 -18.62
N THR A 306 -4.70 10.93 -18.77
CA THR A 306 -5.76 10.18 -19.47
C THR A 306 -6.81 9.67 -18.49
N HIS A 307 -8.08 10.03 -18.71
CA HIS A 307 -9.21 9.73 -17.82
C HIS A 307 -10.28 8.88 -18.53
N ILE A 308 -10.63 7.71 -17.97
CA ILE A 308 -11.56 6.76 -18.60
C ILE A 308 -12.51 6.12 -17.59
N GLY A 309 -13.82 6.19 -17.85
CA GLY A 309 -14.83 5.34 -17.21
C GLY A 309 -15.12 5.65 -15.73
N HIS A 310 -15.16 6.92 -15.34
CA HIS A 310 -15.48 7.32 -13.97
C HIS A 310 -16.97 7.21 -13.64
N HIS A 311 -17.28 6.87 -12.39
CA HIS A 311 -18.59 6.98 -11.77
C HIS A 311 -18.47 7.95 -10.59
N THR A 312 -19.17 9.08 -10.66
CA THR A 312 -19.09 10.12 -9.62
C THR A 312 -20.49 10.52 -9.18
N LEU A 313 -20.70 10.59 -7.86
CA LEU A 313 -22.02 10.79 -7.27
C LEU A 313 -21.89 11.56 -5.95
N ASP A 314 -22.80 12.51 -5.70
CA ASP A 314 -22.93 13.18 -4.39
C ASP A 314 -21.63 13.80 -3.82
N ASN A 315 -20.72 14.27 -4.68
CA ASN A 315 -19.55 15.05 -4.22
C ASN A 315 -19.92 16.55 -4.20
N ASP A 316 -19.50 17.28 -3.16
CA ASP A 316 -20.03 18.61 -2.85
C ASP A 316 -19.70 19.68 -3.91
N LEU A 317 -18.49 19.66 -4.47
CA LEU A 317 -18.10 20.62 -5.52
C LEU A 317 -18.52 20.18 -6.93
N GLY A 318 -18.77 18.88 -7.11
CA GLY A 318 -19.32 18.33 -8.34
C GLY A 318 -18.66 17.03 -8.79
N ARG A 319 -19.02 16.60 -9.99
CA ARG A 319 -18.63 15.29 -10.54
C ARG A 319 -17.16 15.23 -10.95
N GLU A 320 -16.79 16.05 -11.93
CA GLU A 320 -15.46 16.11 -12.53
C GLU A 320 -15.18 17.58 -12.87
N THR A 321 -13.96 18.05 -12.65
CA THR A 321 -13.49 19.35 -13.14
C THR A 321 -12.04 19.28 -13.58
N SER A 322 -11.62 20.25 -14.39
CA SER A 322 -10.24 20.43 -14.76
C SER A 322 -9.93 21.90 -15.04
N ASP A 323 -8.79 22.35 -14.54
CA ASP A 323 -8.20 23.64 -14.90
C ASP A 323 -7.08 23.48 -15.94
N SER A 324 -6.76 22.24 -16.32
CA SER A 324 -5.81 21.92 -17.36
C SER A 324 -6.41 22.25 -18.75
N PRO A 325 -5.76 23.10 -19.56
CA PRO A 325 -6.29 23.53 -20.86
C PRO A 325 -6.38 22.40 -21.90
N ALA A 326 -5.83 21.21 -21.61
CA ALA A 326 -5.81 20.05 -22.50
C ALA A 326 -6.70 18.88 -22.03
N PHE A 327 -7.52 19.06 -20.99
CA PHE A 327 -8.35 17.99 -20.43
C PHE A 327 -9.32 17.40 -21.46
N PHE A 328 -9.19 16.10 -21.71
CA PHE A 328 -10.06 15.35 -22.60
C PHE A 328 -10.71 14.19 -21.83
N SER A 329 -11.76 14.48 -21.06
CA SER A 329 -12.63 13.44 -20.49
C SER A 329 -13.59 12.94 -21.57
N LYS A 330 -13.41 11.70 -22.02
CA LYS A 330 -14.40 11.01 -22.86
C LYS A 330 -15.28 10.15 -21.95
N GLN A 331 -16.31 10.74 -21.36
CA GLN A 331 -17.38 9.97 -20.71
C GLN A 331 -18.18 9.20 -21.77
N THR A 332 -18.11 7.87 -21.71
CA THR A 332 -19.06 6.99 -22.40
C THR A 332 -19.97 6.37 -21.34
N GLY A 333 -20.89 7.14 -20.75
CA GLY A 333 -21.81 6.62 -19.72
C GLY A 333 -22.80 7.65 -19.18
N ALA A 334 -24.03 7.22 -18.94
CA ALA A 334 -25.23 8.04 -18.78
C ALA A 334 -25.29 8.84 -17.46
N GLY A 335 -25.14 10.15 -17.56
CA GLY A 335 -25.47 11.10 -16.49
C GLY A 335 -25.37 12.51 -17.07
N THR A 336 -26.46 13.26 -17.06
CA THR A 336 -26.58 14.61 -17.65
C THR A 336 -25.35 15.47 -17.32
N SER A 337 -24.52 15.75 -18.32
CA SER A 337 -23.30 16.54 -18.18
C SER A 337 -23.61 18.04 -18.28
N GLN A 338 -23.20 18.80 -17.26
CA GLN A 338 -22.84 20.20 -17.44
C GLN A 338 -21.32 20.26 -17.42
N SER A 339 -20.67 19.90 -18.54
CA SER A 339 -19.30 20.36 -18.77
C SER A 339 -19.40 21.80 -19.25
N LYS A 340 -19.02 22.76 -18.40
CA LYS A 340 -18.64 24.10 -18.88
C LYS A 340 -17.26 23.96 -19.52
N MET A 341 -17.23 23.45 -20.75
CA MET A 341 -16.06 23.64 -21.61
C MET A 341 -15.96 25.14 -21.89
N ASN A 342 -14.96 25.81 -21.32
CA ASN A 342 -14.57 27.13 -21.82
C ASN A 342 -14.12 26.93 -23.26
N ALA A 343 -14.92 27.42 -24.21
CA ALA A 343 -14.60 27.33 -25.62
C ALA A 343 -13.23 27.99 -25.88
N PRO A 344 -12.32 27.35 -26.63
CA PRO A 344 -11.06 27.99 -27.00
C PRO A 344 -11.37 29.24 -27.82
N SER A 345 -10.73 30.37 -27.45
CA SER A 345 -10.81 31.62 -28.20
C SER A 345 -10.52 31.37 -29.67
N THR A 346 -11.39 31.84 -30.56
CA THR A 346 -11.32 31.66 -32.01
C THR A 346 -9.96 32.08 -32.58
N VAL A 347 -9.06 31.13 -32.79
CA VAL A 347 -7.90 31.32 -33.67
C VAL A 347 -8.38 31.03 -35.08
N SER A 348 -8.32 32.03 -35.96
CA SER A 348 -8.67 31.89 -37.37
C SER A 348 -7.82 30.79 -38.03
N PRO A 349 -8.42 29.90 -38.84
CA PRO A 349 -7.67 28.84 -39.52
C PRO A 349 -6.66 29.45 -40.51
N PRO A 350 -5.44 28.90 -40.62
CA PRO A 350 -4.47 29.35 -41.61
C PRO A 350 -4.97 29.03 -43.02
N THR A 351 -4.87 30.03 -43.90
CA THR A 351 -5.14 29.91 -45.34
C THR A 351 -4.12 28.97 -45.98
N PHE A 352 -4.57 27.80 -46.44
CA PHE A 352 -3.77 26.92 -47.29
C PHE A 352 -3.67 27.52 -48.71
N GLU A 353 -2.48 27.98 -49.07
CA GLU A 353 -2.13 28.34 -50.44
C GLU A 353 -2.01 27.05 -51.28
N ARG A 354 -2.83 26.92 -52.33
CA ARG A 354 -2.72 25.81 -53.30
C ARG A 354 -1.41 25.96 -54.09
N VAL A 355 -0.46 25.06 -53.86
CA VAL A 355 0.68 24.86 -54.76
C VAL A 355 0.14 24.26 -56.07
N SER A 356 0.38 24.95 -57.17
CA SER A 356 -0.09 24.62 -58.51
C SER A 356 0.60 23.38 -59.09
N ASP A 357 -0.20 22.52 -59.71
CA ASP A 357 0.20 21.38 -60.54
C ASP A 357 1.08 21.79 -61.73
N THR A 358 2.36 21.42 -61.70
CA THR A 358 3.16 21.25 -62.91
C THR A 358 4.08 20.04 -62.78
N CYS A 359 3.56 18.85 -63.07
CA CYS A 359 4.38 17.72 -63.51
C CYS A 359 3.93 17.35 -64.93
N ARG A 360 4.50 18.04 -65.93
CA ARG A 360 4.42 17.65 -67.34
C ARG A 360 5.49 16.61 -67.64
N ARG A 361 5.07 15.60 -68.40
CA ARG A 361 5.87 14.57 -69.05
C ARG A 361 7.06 15.15 -69.85
N SER A 362 8.21 14.49 -69.72
CA SER A 362 9.13 14.16 -70.81
C SER A 362 9.95 12.94 -70.39
#